data_AF-A0A662L2R8-F1
#
_entry.id   AF-A0A662L2R8-F1
#
_cell.length_a   1.000
_cell.length_b   1.000
_cell.length_c   1.000
_cell.angle_alpha   90.00
_cell.angle_beta   90.00
_cell.angle_gamma   90.00
#
_symmetry.space_group_name_H-M   'P 1'
#
loop_
_entity.id
_entity.type
_entity.pdbx_description
1 polymer ?
#
loop_
_entity_poly.entity_id
_entity_poly.type
_entity_poly.pdbx_seq_one_letter_code
_entity_poly.pdbx_strand_id
1 'polypeptide(L)'
;DITKKKMMEEELDLSNKKMKEIIEREQRFIEDISHYFFNPLCIAKGYIDLSLKEATPELKRKLEITRTAVDRVETVVKHVVMEGKIYE
;
A
#
# COMPACT_ATOMS: atom_id res chain seq x y z
N ASP A 1 9.58 47.40 -3.61
CA ASP A 1 10.82 46.91 -4.24
C ASP A 1 10.45 45.75 -5.17
N ILE A 2 10.43 46.00 -6.48
CA ILE A 2 9.89 45.08 -7.50
C ILE A 2 10.74 43.81 -7.61
N THR A 3 12.05 43.94 -7.38
CA THR A 3 13.02 42.85 -7.41
C THR A 3 12.71 41.81 -6.34
N LYS A 4 12.43 42.26 -5.09
CA LYS A 4 12.07 41.36 -3.99
C LYS A 4 10.78 40.59 -4.26
N LYS A 5 9.77 41.26 -4.82
CA LYS A 5 8.49 40.61 -5.16
C LYS A 5 8.70 39.50 -6.21
N LYS A 6 9.45 39.79 -7.26
CA LYS A 6 9.75 38.83 -8.33
C LYS A 6 10.52 37.61 -7.83
N MET A 7 11.51 37.82 -6.96
CA MET A 7 12.26 36.71 -6.33
C MET A 7 11.35 35.79 -5.49
N MET A 8 10.42 36.37 -4.71
CA MET A 8 9.46 35.57 -3.92
C MET A 8 8.49 34.78 -4.80
N GLU A 9 8.07 35.34 -5.94
CA GLU A 9 7.22 34.64 -6.91
C GLU A 9 7.97 33.45 -7.55
N GLU A 10 9.24 33.63 -7.90
CA GLU A 10 10.09 32.56 -8.45
C GLU A 10 10.37 31.44 -7.42
N GLU A 11 10.63 31.80 -6.16
CA GLU A 11 10.79 30.82 -5.07
C GLU A 11 9.50 30.03 -4.83
N LEU A 12 8.34 30.69 -4.86
CA LEU A 12 7.05 30.04 -4.68
C LEU A 12 6.73 29.08 -5.82
N ASP A 13 6.99 29.47 -7.07
CA ASP A 13 6.80 28.59 -8.24
C ASP A 13 7.71 27.35 -8.17
N LEU A 14 8.97 27.54 -7.79
CA LEU A 14 9.91 26.44 -7.61
C LEU A 14 9.47 25.49 -6.50
N SER A 15 8.98 26.03 -5.37
CA SER A 15 8.44 25.24 -4.26
C SER A 15 7.22 24.43 -4.70
N ASN A 16 6.28 25.05 -5.42
CA ASN A 16 5.08 24.39 -5.93
C ASN A 16 5.40 23.26 -6.91
N LYS A 17 6.37 23.46 -7.82
CA LYS A 17 6.83 22.41 -8.74
C LYS A 17 7.42 21.21 -8.01
N LYS A 18 8.30 21.44 -7.04
CA LYS A 18 8.88 20.38 -6.21
C LYS A 18 7.80 19.63 -5.42
N MET A 19 6.84 20.36 -4.85
CA MET A 19 5.71 19.76 -4.12
C MET A 19 4.89 18.85 -5.03
N LYS A 20 4.60 19.30 -6.26
CA LYS A 20 3.88 18.50 -7.25
C LYS A 20 4.61 17.21 -7.60
N GLU A 21 5.93 17.28 -7.84
CA GLU A 21 6.75 16.10 -8.12
C GLU A 21 6.76 15.08 -6.97
N ILE A 22 6.79 15.56 -5.73
CA ILE A 22 6.72 14.71 -4.53
C ILE A 22 5.36 14.00 -4.46
N ILE A 23 4.26 14.74 -4.63
CA ILE A 23 2.90 14.18 -4.60
C ILE A 23 2.74 13.12 -5.71
N GLU A 24 3.21 13.39 -6.92
CA GLU A 24 3.12 12.44 -8.02
C GLU A 24 3.96 11.17 -7.77
N ARG A 25 5.12 11.30 -7.12
CA ARG A 25 5.93 10.14 -6.71
C ARG A 25 5.22 9.31 -5.65
N GLU A 26 4.60 9.95 -4.68
CA GLU A 26 3.83 9.29 -3.63
C GLU A 26 2.62 8.54 -4.20
N GLN A 27 1.87 9.17 -5.11
CA GLN A 27 0.72 8.53 -5.77
C GLN A 27 1.13 7.27 -6.55
N ARG A 28 2.20 7.36 -7.36
CA ARG A 28 2.71 6.20 -8.09
C ARG A 28 3.17 5.08 -7.15
N PHE A 29 3.84 5.44 -6.05
CA PHE A 29 4.28 4.46 -5.06
C PHE A 29 3.11 3.73 -4.39
N ILE A 30 2.05 4.45 -4.03
CA ILE A 30 0.80 3.90 -3.47
C ILE A 30 0.14 2.94 -4.48
N GLU A 31 0.05 3.35 -5.75
CA GLU A 31 -0.53 2.56 -6.84
C GLU A 31 0.27 1.26 -7.07
N ASP A 32 1.59 1.38 -7.21
CA ASP A 32 2.50 0.25 -7.40
C ASP A 32 2.38 -0.75 -6.25
N ILE A 33 2.50 -0.30 -4.99
CA ILE A 33 2.38 -1.20 -3.83
C ILE A 33 1.01 -1.88 -3.82
N SER A 34 -0.07 -1.14 -4.08
CA SER A 34 -1.41 -1.70 -4.10
C SER A 34 -1.50 -2.85 -5.10
N HIS A 35 -0.96 -2.69 -6.30
CA HIS A 35 -0.97 -3.73 -7.32
C HIS A 35 -0.03 -4.91 -7.01
N TYR A 36 1.20 -4.64 -6.56
CA TYR A 36 2.18 -5.69 -6.28
C TYR A 36 1.83 -6.54 -5.06
N PHE A 37 1.09 -6.00 -4.08
CA PHE A 37 0.73 -6.74 -2.87
C PHE A 37 -0.70 -7.25 -2.88
N PHE A 38 -1.71 -6.42 -3.15
CA PHE A 38 -3.11 -6.87 -3.01
C PHE A 38 -3.50 -7.93 -4.04
N ASN A 39 -2.97 -7.87 -5.25
CA ASN A 39 -3.30 -8.87 -6.27
C ASN A 39 -2.79 -10.28 -5.87
N PRO A 40 -1.51 -10.49 -5.52
CA PRO A 40 -1.04 -11.78 -5.02
C PRO A 40 -1.71 -12.22 -3.71
N LEU A 41 -1.95 -11.30 -2.77
CA LEU A 41 -2.63 -11.63 -1.51
C LEU A 41 -4.06 -12.12 -1.75
N CYS A 42 -4.79 -11.47 -2.66
CA CYS A 42 -6.13 -11.89 -3.06
C CYS A 42 -6.11 -13.30 -3.67
N ILE A 43 -5.16 -13.59 -4.56
CA ILE A 43 -4.98 -14.92 -5.15
C ILE A 43 -4.69 -15.96 -4.06
N ALA A 44 -3.76 -15.67 -3.15
CA ALA A 44 -3.39 -16.58 -2.08
C ALA A 44 -4.58 -16.91 -1.17
N LYS A 45 -5.35 -15.89 -0.76
CA LYS A 45 -6.57 -16.07 0.02
C LYS A 45 -7.62 -16.90 -0.73
N GLY A 46 -7.83 -16.63 -2.02
CA GLY A 46 -8.73 -17.42 -2.87
C GLY A 46 -8.36 -18.91 -2.89
N TYR A 47 -7.09 -19.25 -3.04
CA TYR A 47 -6.63 -20.64 -3.01
C TYR A 47 -6.79 -21.30 -1.63
N ILE A 48 -6.53 -20.56 -0.55
CA ILE A 48 -6.77 -21.05 0.81
C ILE A 48 -8.26 -21.35 1.01
N ASP A 49 -9.14 -20.48 0.53
CA ASP A 49 -10.60 -20.61 0.64
C ASP A 49 -11.15 -21.79 -0.14
N LEU A 50 -10.60 -22.05 -1.34
CA LEU A 50 -10.90 -23.25 -2.11
C LEU A 50 -10.43 -24.51 -1.37
N SER A 51 -9.21 -24.48 -0.83
CA SER A 51 -8.62 -25.62 -0.12
C SER A 51 -9.36 -25.95 1.17
N LEU A 52 -9.93 -24.95 1.85
CA LEU A 52 -10.70 -25.12 3.09
C LEU A 52 -12.00 -25.92 2.89
N LYS A 53 -12.59 -25.91 1.68
CA LYS A 53 -13.87 -26.59 1.39
C LYS A 53 -13.76 -28.11 1.43
N GLU A 54 -12.61 -28.65 1.04
CA GLU A 54 -12.37 -30.09 0.87
C GLU A 54 -11.35 -30.65 1.89
N ALA A 55 -10.88 -29.81 2.82
CA ALA A 55 -9.84 -30.17 3.77
C ALA A 55 -10.34 -31.08 4.89
N THR A 56 -9.50 -32.05 5.27
CA THR A 56 -9.66 -32.80 6.52
C THR A 56 -9.58 -31.86 7.74
N PRO A 57 -10.12 -32.22 8.91
CA PRO A 57 -10.09 -31.35 10.10
C PRO A 57 -8.69 -30.87 10.49
N GLU A 58 -7.67 -31.72 10.35
CA GLU A 58 -6.28 -31.36 10.65
C GLU A 58 -5.73 -30.34 9.64
N LEU A 59 -5.98 -30.56 8.35
CA LEU A 59 -5.53 -29.64 7.29
C LEU A 59 -6.28 -28.30 7.37
N LYS A 60 -7.57 -28.33 7.73
CA LYS A 60 -8.39 -27.13 7.92
C LYS A 60 -7.77 -26.20 8.95
N ARG A 61 -7.33 -26.72 10.10
CA ARG A 61 -6.65 -25.92 11.13
C ARG A 61 -5.37 -25.27 10.61
N LYS A 62 -4.56 -25.99 9.83
CA LYS A 62 -3.32 -25.44 9.23
C LYS A 62 -3.67 -24.33 8.25
N LEU A 63 -4.66 -24.53 7.39
CA LEU A 63 -5.14 -23.54 6.42
C LEU A 63 -5.73 -22.29 7.09
N GLU A 64 -6.46 -22.43 8.19
CA GLU A 64 -6.97 -21.31 8.97
C GLU A 64 -5.82 -20.46 9.54
N ILE A 65 -4.79 -21.10 10.11
CA ILE A 65 -3.59 -20.39 10.58
C ILE A 65 -2.88 -19.67 9.42
N THR A 66 -2.75 -20.34 8.26
CA THR A 66 -2.18 -19.72 7.06
C THR A 66 -3.00 -18.53 6.59
N ARG A 67 -4.34 -18.65 6.56
CA ARG A 67 -5.23 -17.54 6.20
C ARG A 67 -5.01 -16.34 7.10
N THR A 68 -4.99 -16.56 8.42
CA THR A 68 -4.72 -15.51 9.39
C THR A 68 -3.38 -14.84 9.10
N ALA A 69 -2.30 -15.61 8.85
CA ALA A 69 -1.01 -15.01 8.53
C ALA A 69 -1.05 -14.12 7.27
N VAL A 70 -1.77 -14.54 6.23
CA VAL A 70 -1.95 -13.75 5.01
C VAL A 70 -2.81 -12.50 5.26
N ASP A 71 -3.85 -12.61 6.11
CA ASP A 71 -4.67 -11.47 6.53
C ASP A 71 -3.82 -10.41 7.27
N ARG A 72 -2.93 -10.84 8.17
CA ARG A 72 -2.01 -9.94 8.89
C ARG A 72 -1.11 -9.16 7.93
N VAL A 73 -0.55 -9.83 6.92
CA VAL A 73 0.26 -9.17 5.89
C VAL A 73 -0.57 -8.15 5.10
N GLU A 74 -1.80 -8.50 4.72
CA GLU A 74 -2.68 -7.54 4.03
C GLU A 74 -2.96 -6.30 4.88
N THR A 75 -3.19 -6.47 6.18
CA THR A 75 -3.43 -5.35 7.11
C THR A 75 -2.22 -4.43 7.19
N VAL A 76 -1.00 -4.98 7.32
CA VAL A 76 0.23 -4.17 7.32
C VAL A 76 0.40 -3.40 6.02
N VAL A 77 0.16 -4.04 4.87
CA VAL A 77 0.22 -3.36 3.56
C VAL A 77 -0.81 -2.23 3.48
N LYS A 78 -2.05 -2.45 3.96
CA LYS A 78 -3.07 -1.40 4.03
C LYS A 78 -2.61 -0.20 4.85
N HIS A 79 -2.03 -0.43 6.03
CA HIS A 79 -1.51 0.65 6.87
C HIS A 79 -0.33 1.40 6.23
N VAL A 80 0.54 0.69 5.52
CA VAL A 80 1.63 1.32 4.77
C VAL A 80 1.09 2.21 3.66
N VAL A 81 0.10 1.74 2.90
CA VAL A 81 -0.49 2.47 1.77
C VAL A 81 -1.35 3.65 2.24
N MET A 82 -2.12 3.49 3.31
CA MET A 82 -3.06 4.51 3.79
C MET A 82 -2.44 5.53 4.76
N GLU A 83 -1.49 5.09 5.60
CA GLU A 83 -0.95 5.91 6.69
C GLU A 83 0.56 6.10 6.63
N GLY A 84 1.25 5.39 5.74
CA GLY A 84 2.72 5.40 5.67
C GLY A 84 3.40 4.75 6.88
N LYS A 85 2.69 3.89 7.62
CA LYS A 85 3.19 3.27 8.87
C LYS A 85 3.15 1.75 8.80
N ILE A 86 4.14 1.12 9.43
CA ILE A 86 4.25 -0.33 9.53
C ILE A 86 3.72 -0.77 10.89
N TYR A 87 2.49 -1.25 10.91
CA TYR A 87 1.88 -1.91 12.07
C TYR A 87 0.75 -2.84 11.60
N GLU A 88 0.33 -3.74 12.47
CA GLU A 88 -0.74 -4.72 12.22
C GLU A 88 -1.99 -4.37 13.02
#